data_AF-A0A8C6SQK3-F1
#
_entry.id   AF-A0A8C6SQK3-F1
#
_cell.length_a   1.000
_cell.length_b   1.000
_cell.length_c   1.000
_cell.angle_alpha   90.00
_cell.angle_beta   90.00
_cell.angle_gamma   90.00
#
_symmetry.space_group_name_H-M   'P 1'
#
loop_
_entity.id
_entity.type
_entity.pdbx_description
1 polymer ?
#
loop_
_entity_poly.entity_id
_entity_poly.type
_entity_poly.pdbx_seq_one_letter_code
_entity_poly.pdbx_strand_id
1 'polypeptide(L)'
;MERKYQEYRDSSLAQLNAMANNTISINSTEDYEDAVTFPNELYNQASKAEERLRFVVQLLEEIFALFDGEDQTFVSWQEMAVDDFLNVITQQADGLRSCVSGPWQLIVLGKHFDKTTGHSAETWEWIRKEVKLHLLRSDMLVPRKTTNAYFIYIDLLFIYLFIYLSI
;
A
#
# COMPACT_ATOMS: atom_id res chain seq x y z
N MET A 1 -10.20 -4.72 -9.94
CA MET A 1 -9.15 -4.81 -8.93
C MET A 1 -8.13 -3.69 -9.15
N GLU A 2 -7.22 -3.78 -10.12
CA GLU A 2 -6.15 -2.78 -10.36
C GLU A 2 -6.61 -1.31 -10.36
N ARG A 3 -7.57 -0.92 -11.23
CA ARG A 3 -8.08 0.47 -11.26
C ARG A 3 -8.60 0.95 -9.89
N LYS A 4 -9.38 0.10 -9.21
CA LYS A 4 -9.95 0.42 -7.89
C LYS A 4 -8.86 0.51 -6.81
N TYR A 5 -7.82 -0.31 -6.92
CA TYR A 5 -6.65 -0.24 -6.04
C TYR A 5 -5.88 1.07 -6.22
N GLN A 6 -5.66 1.49 -7.48
CA GLN A 6 -4.99 2.75 -7.79
C GLN A 6 -5.79 3.95 -7.28
N GLU A 7 -7.11 3.93 -7.42
CA GLU A 7 -8.01 4.96 -6.87
C GLU A 7 -7.86 5.09 -5.35
N TYR A 8 -7.86 3.97 -4.62
CA TYR A 8 -7.65 4.00 -3.17
C TYR A 8 -6.25 4.48 -2.80
N ARG A 9 -5.20 4.00 -3.47
CA ARG A 9 -3.82 4.47 -3.26
C ARG A 9 -3.72 5.99 -3.44
N ASP A 10 -4.27 6.52 -4.53
CA ASP A 10 -4.17 7.95 -4.84
C ASP A 10 -4.95 8.78 -3.81
N SER A 11 -6.09 8.27 -3.33
CA SER A 11 -6.84 8.86 -2.22
C SER A 11 -6.06 8.85 -0.90
N SER A 12 -5.45 7.72 -0.53
CA SER A 12 -4.59 7.61 0.67
C SER A 12 -3.42 8.59 0.62
N LEU A 13 -2.76 8.72 -0.54
CA LEU A 13 -1.66 9.66 -0.73
C LEU A 13 -2.12 11.12 -0.62
N ALA A 14 -3.31 11.44 -1.13
CA ALA A 14 -3.88 12.78 -1.00
C ALA A 14 -4.12 13.13 0.47
N GLN A 15 -4.70 12.22 1.25
CA GLN A 15 -4.95 12.43 2.67
C GLN A 15 -3.65 12.57 3.48
N LEU A 16 -2.66 11.71 3.24
CA LEU A 16 -1.33 11.84 3.87
C LEU A 16 -0.66 13.18 3.59
N ASN A 17 -0.84 13.76 2.40
CA ASN A 17 -0.31 15.09 2.10
C ASN A 17 -1.13 16.20 2.78
N ALA A 18 -2.46 16.04 2.85
CA ALA A 18 -3.35 16.98 3.52
C ALA A 18 -3.06 17.09 5.03
N MET A 19 -2.68 16.00 5.69
CA MET A 19 -2.26 15.99 7.11
C MET A 19 -1.14 17.00 7.39
N ALA A 20 -0.19 17.16 6.46
CA ALA A 20 0.98 18.03 6.64
C ALA A 20 0.71 19.51 6.35
N ASN A 21 -0.32 19.86 5.56
CA ASN A 21 -0.54 21.21 5.02
C ASN A 21 -0.88 22.29 6.08
N ASN A 22 -1.21 21.92 7.31
CA ASN A 22 -1.39 22.86 8.43
C ASN A 22 -0.16 22.98 9.33
N THR A 23 0.88 22.20 9.08
CA THR A 23 2.12 22.22 9.84
C THR A 23 2.97 23.37 9.32
N ILE A 24 3.27 24.36 10.17
CA ILE A 24 4.24 25.42 9.87
C ILE A 24 5.48 24.73 9.30
N SER A 25 5.89 25.14 8.10
CA SER A 25 7.10 24.67 7.43
C SER A 25 8.29 24.79 8.39
N ILE A 26 8.59 23.72 9.12
CA ILE A 26 9.86 23.61 9.82
C ILE A 26 10.86 23.43 8.70
N ASN A 27 11.62 24.49 8.42
CA ASN A 27 12.88 24.42 7.69
C ASN A 27 13.83 23.54 8.51
N SER A 28 13.65 22.24 8.47
CA SER A 28 14.61 21.25 8.92
C SER A 28 15.06 20.48 7.70
N THR A 29 15.95 21.11 6.94
CA THR A 29 17.04 20.40 6.24
C THR A 29 17.96 19.79 7.28
N GLU A 30 17.44 18.85 8.04
CA GLU A 30 18.24 17.87 8.73
C GLU A 30 17.91 16.56 8.03
N ASP A 31 18.85 16.16 7.18
CA ASP A 31 18.98 14.82 6.66
C ASP A 31 19.01 13.87 7.87
N TYR A 32 17.83 13.37 8.25
CA TYR A 32 17.74 12.14 9.02
C TYR A 32 18.17 11.01 8.07
N GLU A 33 19.48 10.92 7.86
CA GLU A 33 20.22 9.79 7.31
C GLU A 33 20.27 8.62 8.31
N ASP A 34 19.31 8.49 9.23
CA ASP A 34 18.96 7.15 9.70
C ASP A 34 17.89 6.61 8.75
N ALA A 35 18.31 6.41 7.50
CA ALA A 35 17.53 5.73 6.50
C ALA A 35 17.36 4.29 6.98
N VAL A 36 16.34 4.06 7.81
CA VAL A 36 15.82 2.71 8.06
C VAL A 36 15.65 2.10 6.68
N THR A 37 16.54 1.17 6.38
CA THR A 37 16.68 0.69 5.00
C THR A 37 15.35 0.05 4.64
N PHE A 38 14.70 0.58 3.60
CA PHE A 38 13.43 0.06 3.15
C PHE A 38 13.53 -1.46 3.02
N PRO A 39 12.57 -2.25 3.54
CA PRO A 39 12.71 -3.69 3.67
C PRO A 39 12.48 -4.40 2.32
N ASN A 40 13.40 -4.19 1.37
CA ASN A 40 13.34 -4.72 0.00
C ASN A 40 13.23 -6.25 0.00
N GLU A 41 13.90 -6.92 0.93
CA GLU A 41 13.82 -8.37 1.07
C GLU A 41 12.38 -8.85 1.35
N LEU A 42 11.65 -8.14 2.22
CA LEU A 42 10.23 -8.47 2.50
C LEU A 42 9.36 -8.32 1.26
N TYR A 43 9.59 -7.27 0.46
CA TYR A 43 8.85 -7.04 -0.79
C TYR A 43 9.20 -8.07 -1.88
N ASN A 44 10.36 -8.71 -1.80
CA ASN A 44 10.82 -9.72 -2.75
C ASN A 44 10.47 -11.17 -2.34
N GLN A 45 10.06 -11.40 -1.08
CA GLN A 45 9.72 -12.73 -0.57
C GLN A 45 8.42 -13.30 -1.19
N ALA A 46 7.48 -12.42 -1.56
CA ALA A 46 6.20 -12.84 -2.13
C ALA A 46 6.34 -13.17 -3.63
N SER A 47 6.34 -14.48 -3.94
CA SER A 47 6.58 -14.97 -5.29
C SER A 47 5.29 -15.08 -6.12
N LYS A 48 4.19 -15.49 -5.49
CA LYS A 48 2.90 -15.71 -6.15
C LYS A 48 1.99 -14.48 -6.01
N ALA A 49 1.10 -14.30 -6.99
CA ALA A 49 0.11 -13.23 -6.99
C ALA A 49 -0.71 -13.17 -5.68
N GLU A 50 -1.14 -14.32 -5.17
CA GLU A 50 -1.91 -14.39 -3.92
C GLU A 50 -1.05 -14.03 -2.70
N GLU A 51 0.20 -14.50 -2.62
CA GLU A 51 1.14 -14.16 -1.54
C GLU A 51 1.42 -12.64 -1.52
N ARG A 52 1.56 -12.04 -2.71
CA ARG A 52 1.76 -10.59 -2.86
C ARG A 52 0.53 -9.80 -2.39
N LEU A 53 -0.67 -10.23 -2.76
CA LEU A 53 -1.90 -9.59 -2.30
C LEU A 53 -2.06 -9.72 -0.78
N ARG A 54 -1.72 -10.86 -0.19
CA ARG A 54 -1.74 -11.03 1.27
C ARG A 54 -0.75 -10.09 1.96
N PHE A 55 0.45 -9.94 1.41
CA PHE A 55 1.44 -8.99 1.92
C PHE A 55 0.90 -7.55 1.90
N VAL A 56 0.26 -7.14 0.80
CA VAL A 56 -0.32 -5.79 0.71
C VAL A 56 -1.46 -5.60 1.72
N VAL A 57 -2.30 -6.60 1.95
CA VAL A 57 -3.35 -6.53 2.99
C VAL A 57 -2.73 -6.34 4.37
N GLN A 58 -1.69 -7.12 4.72
CA GLN A 58 -1.00 -7.00 6.01
C GLN A 58 -0.36 -5.62 6.19
N LEU A 59 0.32 -5.12 5.15
CA LEU A 59 0.88 -3.78 5.17
C LEU A 59 -0.17 -2.71 5.48
N LEU A 60 -1.35 -2.80 4.86
CA LEU A 60 -2.45 -1.84 5.08
C LEU A 60 -3.03 -1.97 6.50
N GLU A 61 -3.18 -3.18 7.02
CA GLU A 61 -3.63 -3.43 8.40
C GLU A 61 -2.63 -2.91 9.44
N GLU A 62 -1.32 -3.04 9.20
CA GLU A 62 -0.29 -2.49 10.08
C GLU A 62 -0.22 -0.96 10.02
N ILE A 63 -0.37 -0.36 8.82
CA ILE A 63 -0.50 1.09 8.68
C ILE A 63 -1.73 1.60 9.44
N PHE A 64 -2.85 0.90 9.37
CA PHE A 64 -4.05 1.25 10.13
C PHE A 64 -3.76 1.24 11.64
N ALA A 65 -3.22 0.14 12.16
CA ALA A 65 -2.89 0.00 13.58
C ALA A 65 -1.92 1.08 14.09
N LEU A 66 -0.98 1.52 13.24
CA LEU A 66 -0.03 2.59 13.56
C LEU A 66 -0.72 3.95 13.76
N PHE A 67 -1.83 4.21 13.08
CA PHE A 67 -2.54 5.50 13.15
C PHE A 67 -3.80 5.45 14.04
N ASP A 68 -4.40 4.28 14.26
CA ASP A 68 -5.67 4.06 14.99
C ASP A 68 -5.55 4.09 16.53
N GLY A 69 -4.33 4.00 17.09
CA GLY A 69 -4.13 3.76 18.52
C GLY A 69 -3.22 4.73 19.27
N GLU A 70 -2.58 5.69 18.60
CA GLU A 70 -1.52 6.51 19.21
C GLU A 70 -1.98 7.94 19.49
N ASP A 71 -1.54 8.51 20.63
CA ASP A 71 -1.75 9.92 20.98
C ASP A 71 -0.95 10.81 20.01
N GLN A 72 -1.60 11.21 18.91
CA GLN A 72 -1.08 12.17 17.92
C GLN A 72 -1.05 13.61 18.46
N THR A 73 -1.14 13.81 19.78
CA THR A 73 -1.14 15.11 20.46
C THR A 73 0.10 15.96 20.19
N PHE A 74 1.15 15.34 19.63
CA PHE A 74 2.43 15.96 19.29
C PHE A 74 2.51 16.49 17.85
N VAL A 75 1.53 16.18 16.99
CA VAL A 75 1.46 16.68 15.60
C VAL A 75 0.22 17.54 15.40
N SER A 76 0.36 18.63 14.64
CA SER A 76 -0.77 19.49 14.25
C SER A 76 -1.54 18.95 13.03
N TRP A 77 -1.58 17.63 12.87
CA TRP A 77 -2.28 17.01 11.74
C TRP A 77 -3.78 17.26 11.86
N GLN A 78 -4.43 17.42 10.71
CA GLN A 78 -5.88 17.59 10.68
C GLN A 78 -6.55 16.24 11.00
N GLU A 79 -7.21 16.13 12.15
CA GLU A 79 -7.89 14.91 12.61
C GLU A 79 -8.80 14.31 11.52
N MET A 80 -9.58 15.15 10.84
CA MET A 80 -10.44 14.71 9.72
C MET A 80 -9.66 14.06 8.57
N ALA A 81 -8.43 14.51 8.28
CA ALA A 81 -7.60 13.90 7.25
C ALA A 81 -7.03 12.54 7.71
N VAL A 82 -6.80 12.37 9.01
CA VAL A 82 -6.40 11.09 9.62
C VAL A 82 -7.55 10.10 9.57
N ASP A 83 -8.76 10.51 9.95
CA ASP A 83 -9.97 9.68 9.87
C ASP A 83 -10.27 9.26 8.43
N ASP A 84 -10.20 10.21 7.48
CA ASP A 84 -10.40 9.93 6.06
C ASP A 84 -9.33 8.96 5.53
N PHE A 85 -8.08 9.13 5.95
CA PHE A 85 -6.99 8.22 5.59
C PHE A 85 -7.25 6.81 6.11
N LEU A 86 -7.57 6.67 7.41
CA LEU A 86 -7.87 5.38 8.03
C LEU A 86 -9.04 4.69 7.32
N ASN A 87 -10.11 5.40 7.01
CA ASN A 87 -11.26 4.88 6.27
C ASN A 87 -10.88 4.37 4.87
N VAL A 88 -10.04 5.11 4.13
CA VAL A 88 -9.56 4.67 2.81
C VAL A 88 -8.69 3.42 2.94
N ILE A 89 -7.77 3.38 3.91
CA ILE A 89 -6.90 2.23 4.17
C ILE A 89 -7.73 0.98 4.50
N THR A 90 -8.73 1.09 5.38
CA THR A 90 -9.64 -0.02 5.72
C THR A 90 -10.38 -0.53 4.49
N GLN A 91 -10.97 0.36 3.68
CA GLN A 91 -11.68 -0.04 2.47
C GLN A 91 -10.77 -0.73 1.45
N GLN A 92 -9.52 -0.26 1.33
CA GLN A 92 -8.52 -0.85 0.46
C GLN A 92 -8.14 -2.25 0.94
N ALA A 93 -7.90 -2.42 2.25
CA ALA A 93 -7.58 -3.69 2.87
C ALA A 93 -8.72 -4.70 2.68
N ASP A 94 -9.97 -4.34 3.01
CA ASP A 94 -11.16 -5.20 2.84
C ASP A 94 -11.37 -5.62 1.39
N GLY A 95 -11.20 -4.67 0.46
CA GLY A 95 -11.30 -4.92 -0.97
C GLY A 95 -10.30 -5.97 -1.45
N LEU A 96 -9.05 -5.90 -1.00
CA LEU A 96 -8.01 -6.87 -1.34
C LEU A 96 -8.17 -8.20 -0.60
N ARG A 97 -8.61 -8.15 0.66
CA ARG A 97 -8.87 -9.32 1.52
C ARG A 97 -9.90 -10.25 0.88
N SER A 98 -10.90 -9.69 0.20
CA SER A 98 -11.89 -10.47 -0.56
C SER A 98 -11.29 -11.29 -1.71
N CYS A 99 -10.06 -11.00 -2.14
CA CYS A 99 -9.39 -11.65 -3.27
C CYS A 99 -8.40 -12.75 -2.86
N VAL A 100 -8.19 -13.00 -1.56
CA VAL A 100 -7.23 -13.97 -1.03
C VAL A 100 -7.93 -14.94 -0.08
N SER A 101 -7.50 -16.20 -0.03
CA SER A 101 -8.18 -17.26 0.74
C SER A 101 -7.22 -17.99 1.68
N GLY A 102 -7.71 -18.51 2.80
CA GLY A 102 -6.92 -19.35 3.71
C GLY A 102 -6.19 -18.58 4.82
N PRO A 103 -5.43 -19.30 5.67
CA PRO A 103 -4.86 -18.74 6.90
C PRO A 103 -3.73 -17.75 6.63
N TRP A 104 -3.65 -16.74 7.51
CA TRP A 104 -2.67 -15.68 7.46
C TRP A 104 -1.41 -16.08 8.23
N GLN A 105 -0.24 -15.96 7.60
CA GLN A 105 1.02 -15.84 8.33
C GLN A 105 1.42 -14.38 8.26
N LEU A 106 1.39 -13.68 9.41
CA LEU A 106 1.83 -12.30 9.52
C LEU A 106 3.31 -12.19 9.11
N ILE A 107 3.61 -11.37 8.11
CA ILE A 107 4.95 -10.85 7.88
C ILE A 107 5.01 -9.53 8.65
N VAL A 108 5.61 -9.57 9.83
CA VAL A 108 5.64 -8.45 10.78
C VAL A 108 6.48 -7.30 10.21
N LEU A 109 5.84 -6.27 9.66
CA LEU A 109 6.47 -4.95 9.45
C LEU A 109 6.57 -4.17 10.77
N GLY A 110 5.92 -4.66 11.84
CA GLY A 110 5.97 -4.06 13.18
C GLY A 110 7.39 -3.67 13.61
N LYS A 111 8.41 -4.51 13.37
CA LYS A 111 9.82 -4.21 13.69
C LYS A 111 10.42 -3.02 12.90
N HIS A 112 9.88 -2.72 11.72
CA HIS A 112 10.31 -1.60 10.87
C HIS A 112 9.85 -0.27 11.48
N PHE A 113 8.65 -0.23 12.05
CA PHE A 113 8.10 0.94 12.74
C PHE A 113 8.42 0.95 14.25
N ASP A 114 8.77 -0.17 14.87
CA ASP A 114 9.08 -0.31 16.32
C ASP A 114 10.27 0.57 16.78
N LYS A 115 11.14 0.99 15.84
CA LYS A 115 12.27 1.87 16.15
C LYS A 115 11.87 3.31 16.48
N THR A 116 10.60 3.68 16.35
CA THR A 116 10.12 5.06 16.55
C THR A 116 9.52 5.28 17.94
N THR A 117 10.21 4.88 19.02
CA THR A 117 9.79 5.10 20.42
C THR A 117 9.76 6.59 20.86
N GLY A 118 9.71 7.53 19.92
CA GLY A 118 9.65 8.97 20.16
C GLY A 118 8.28 9.51 19.83
N HIS A 119 7.56 10.00 20.83
CA HIS A 119 6.29 10.73 20.63
C HIS A 119 6.59 12.19 20.24
N SER A 120 7.41 12.42 19.22
CA SER A 120 7.74 13.77 18.74
C SER A 120 7.06 14.07 17.41
N ALA A 121 6.81 15.35 17.13
CA ALA A 121 6.29 15.79 15.85
C ALA A 121 7.16 15.32 14.67
N GLU A 122 8.48 15.31 14.88
CA GLU A 122 9.47 14.89 13.89
C GLU A 122 9.40 13.39 13.60
N THR A 123 9.20 12.57 14.63
CA THR A 123 9.04 11.12 14.50
C THR A 123 7.77 10.78 13.71
N TRP A 124 6.65 11.45 14.00
CA TRP A 124 5.41 11.27 13.25
C TRP A 124 5.52 11.72 11.80
N GLU A 125 6.23 12.83 11.53
CA GLU A 125 6.48 13.28 10.17
C GLU A 125 7.38 12.31 9.39
N TRP A 126 8.35 11.66 10.05
CA TRP A 126 9.12 10.57 9.47
C TRP A 126 8.23 9.35 9.15
N ILE A 127 7.39 8.93 10.10
CA ILE A 127 6.42 7.83 9.91
C ILE A 127 5.53 8.10 8.69
N ARG A 128 4.98 9.31 8.58
CA ARG A 128 4.12 9.72 7.45
C ARG A 128 4.84 9.57 6.10
N LYS A 129 6.11 9.98 6.03
CA LYS A 129 6.94 9.85 4.81
C LYS A 129 7.25 8.39 4.49
N GLU A 130 7.54 7.58 5.51
CA GLU A 130 7.83 6.15 5.32
C GLU A 130 6.59 5.38 4.84
N VAL A 131 5.43 5.64 5.45
CA VAL A 131 4.12 5.09 5.03
C VAL A 131 3.81 5.45 3.59
N LYS A 132 4.09 6.69 3.17
CA LYS A 132 3.97 7.12 1.77
C LYS A 132 4.83 6.25 0.83
N LEU A 133 6.07 5.93 1.21
CA LEU A 133 6.95 5.06 0.41
C LEU A 133 6.41 3.63 0.32
N HIS A 134 5.89 3.08 1.42
CA HIS A 134 5.26 1.77 1.44
C HIS A 134 4.03 1.68 0.55
N LEU A 135 3.16 2.70 0.57
CA LEU A 135 1.98 2.80 -0.29
C LEU A 135 2.38 2.86 -1.77
N LEU A 136 3.42 3.62 -2.13
CA LEU A 136 3.91 3.69 -3.51
C LEU A 136 4.49 2.36 -4.00
N ARG A 137 5.30 1.69 -3.18
CA ARG A 137 5.97 0.44 -3.58
C ARG A 137 5.03 -0.77 -3.61
N SER A 138 3.97 -0.75 -2.80
CA SER A 138 2.95 -1.80 -2.83
C SER A 138 2.25 -1.96 -4.19
N ASP A 139 2.24 -0.93 -5.04
CA ASP A 139 1.72 -1.00 -6.41
C ASP A 139 2.42 -2.07 -7.27
N MET A 140 3.70 -2.32 -7.00
CA MET A 140 4.49 -3.35 -7.70
C MET A 140 4.03 -4.77 -7.36
N LEU A 141 3.33 -4.94 -6.24
CA LEU A 141 2.89 -6.23 -5.73
C LEU A 141 1.48 -6.60 -6.19
N VAL A 142 0.64 -5.60 -6.54
CA VAL A 142 -0.71 -5.85 -7.02
C VAL A 142 -0.67 -6.38 -8.46
N PRO A 143 -1.22 -7.58 -8.73
CA PRO A 143 -1.25 -8.13 -10.07
C PRO A 143 -2.02 -7.20 -11.01
N ARG A 144 -1.36 -6.74 -12.05
CA ARG A 144 -2.03 -6.02 -13.13
C ARG A 144 -2.91 -6.98 -13.90
N LYS A 145 -4.06 -6.52 -14.38
CA LYS A 145 -4.81 -7.28 -15.38
C LYS A 145 -3.96 -7.28 -16.66
N THR A 146 -3.14 -8.30 -16.85
CA THR A 146 -2.57 -8.55 -18.16
C THR A 146 -3.71 -8.92 -19.08
N THR A 147 -4.08 -8.02 -19.99
CA THR A 147 -4.71 -8.41 -21.25
C THR A 147 -3.67 -9.28 -21.96
N ASN A 148 -3.68 -10.58 -21.68
CA ASN A 148 -2.79 -11.52 -22.35
C ASN A 148 -3.18 -11.55 -23.83
N ALA A 149 -2.44 -10.82 -24.66
CA ALA A 149 -2.59 -10.84 -26.10
C ALA A 149 -2.55 -12.29 -26.65
N TYR A 150 -1.81 -13.18 -25.98
CA TYR A 150 -1.75 -14.62 -26.29
C TYR A 150 -3.10 -15.34 -26.22
N PHE A 151 -4.02 -14.94 -25.34
CA PHE A 151 -5.36 -15.55 -25.28
C PHE A 151 -6.21 -15.14 -26.49
N ILE A 152 -6.13 -13.87 -26.91
CA ILE A 152 -6.83 -13.37 -28.10
C ILE A 152 -6.32 -14.06 -29.37
N TYR A 153 -5.00 -14.27 -29.47
CA TYR A 153 -4.41 -14.96 -30.62
C TYR A 153 -4.81 -16.44 -30.70
N ILE A 154 -4.90 -17.15 -29.57
CA ILE A 154 -5.32 -18.56 -29.55
C ILE A 154 -6.81 -18.69 -29.90
N ASP A 155 -7.67 -17.81 -29.39
CA ASP A 155 -9.10 -17.84 -29.70
C ASP A 155 -9.36 -17.50 -31.18
N LEU A 156 -8.64 -16.52 -31.75
CA LEU A 156 -8.72 -16.21 -33.18
C LEU A 156 -8.18 -17.33 -34.07
N LEU A 157 -7.10 -18.02 -33.66
CA LEU A 157 -6.57 -19.18 -34.38
C LEU A 157 -7.55 -20.36 -34.33
N PHE A 158 -8.21 -20.60 -33.20
CA PHE A 158 -9.23 -21.64 -33.09
C PHE A 158 -10.45 -21.34 -33.97
N ILE A 159 -10.93 -20.09 -33.98
CA ILE A 159 -12.03 -19.67 -34.84
C ILE A 159 -11.64 -19.78 -36.32
N TYR A 160 -10.42 -19.36 -36.68
CA TYR A 160 -9.90 -19.46 -38.05
C TYR A 160 -9.78 -20.93 -38.50
N LEU A 161 -9.25 -21.82 -37.65
CA LEU A 161 -9.19 -23.26 -37.96
C LEU A 161 -10.59 -23.86 -38.11
N PHE A 162 -11.54 -23.48 -37.25
CA PHE A 162 -12.90 -24.03 -37.30
C PHE A 162 -13.65 -23.62 -38.57
N ILE A 163 -13.44 -22.40 -39.04
CA ILE A 163 -14.02 -21.90 -40.30
C ILE A 163 -13.41 -22.61 -41.51
N TYR A 164 -12.10 -22.85 -41.53
CA TYR A 164 -11.40 -23.46 -42.67
C TYR A 164 -11.47 -24.98 -42.72
N LEU A 165 -11.72 -25.67 -41.60
CA LEU A 165 -11.91 -27.13 -41.55
C LEU A 165 -13.37 -27.56 -41.75
N SER A 166 -14.32 -26.61 -41.80
CA SER A 166 -15.76 -26.87 -41.98
C SER A 166 -16.27 -26.59 -43.40
N ILE A 167 -15.36 -26.42 -44.38
CA ILE A 167 -15.63 -26.29 -45.83
C ILE A 167 -14.97 -27.47 -46.54
#